data_AF-C8PMQ6-F1
#
_entry.id   AF-C8PMQ6-F1
#
_cell.length_a   1.000
_cell.length_b   1.000
_cell.length_c   1.000
_cell.angle_alpha   90.00
_cell.angle_beta   90.00
_cell.angle_gamma   90.00
#
_symmetry.space_group_name_H-M   'P 1'
#
loop_
_entity.id
_entity.type
_entity.pdbx_description
1 polymer ?
#
loop_
_entity_poly.entity_id
_entity_poly.type
_entity_poly.pdbx_seq_one_letter_code
_entity_poly.pdbx_strand_id
1 'polypeptide(L)'
;MIKMTKRLFFYAAFLLCAALVFAADNSKEDISAIRVYDANDTLVCELKRDKDRAAFNALLMESIAVAADNAAFTQAPKNAKIAYRYEMFDNSSTAIRLLIYTDRKTAYIPNTPKSDDMPEVFAWELFGEAYKILSQPASLKKAISRYKNSSKNIFVYDAKGFLAASARIPSVEELFGEILEDYADDIKGHQFSGRFVSERSVHEGKQLLYRYVIWEDDDEFDTIRIYIYNNTARVVLTSAFPDWADCTLLKEGYELFKNPTELLELLKDEAGL
;
A
#
# COMPACT_ATOMS: atom_id res chain seq x y z
N MET A 1 -26.53 13.39 7.41
CA MET A 1 -25.98 13.25 8.78
C MET A 1 -25.56 11.82 9.17
N ILE A 2 -25.59 10.83 8.26
CA ILE A 2 -25.00 9.48 8.44
C ILE A 2 -23.69 9.32 7.62
N LYS A 3 -23.30 10.35 6.86
CA LYS A 3 -22.14 10.36 5.95
C LYS A 3 -20.79 10.69 6.63
N MET A 4 -20.81 11.30 7.81
CA MET A 4 -19.59 11.77 8.49
C MET A 4 -19.03 10.75 9.50
N THR A 5 -19.88 9.86 10.02
CA THR A 5 -19.49 8.88 11.03
C THR A 5 -18.77 7.67 10.44
N LYS A 6 -18.77 7.48 9.11
CA LYS A 6 -18.07 6.39 8.43
C LYS A 6 -16.67 6.73 7.93
N ARG A 7 -16.31 8.03 7.84
CA ARG A 7 -14.92 8.47 7.61
C ARG A 7 -14.00 8.21 8.81
N LEU A 8 -14.57 7.86 9.96
CA LEU A 8 -13.84 7.52 11.19
C LEU A 8 -13.28 6.08 11.23
N PHE A 9 -13.49 5.23 10.21
CA PHE A 9 -13.05 3.83 10.29
C PHE A 9 -11.67 3.58 9.69
N PHE A 10 -11.22 4.43 8.75
CA PHE A 10 -9.79 4.47 8.41
C PHE A 10 -8.94 4.88 9.58
N TYR A 11 -9.49 5.65 10.53
CA TYR A 11 -8.81 5.98 11.77
C TYR A 11 -8.31 4.76 12.54
N ALA A 12 -8.71 3.50 12.32
CA ALA A 12 -8.11 2.39 13.06
C ALA A 12 -6.76 1.90 12.49
N ALA A 13 -6.62 1.77 11.16
CA ALA A 13 -5.32 1.54 10.51
C ALA A 13 -4.47 2.83 10.50
N PHE A 14 -5.14 3.97 10.30
CA PHE A 14 -4.58 5.31 10.49
C PHE A 14 -4.32 5.62 11.96
N LEU A 15 -4.85 4.91 12.97
CA LEU A 15 -4.44 5.00 14.38
C LEU A 15 -3.19 4.18 14.64
N LEU A 16 -2.89 3.18 13.81
CA LEU A 16 -1.58 2.54 13.84
C LEU A 16 -0.51 3.50 13.30
N CYS A 17 -0.82 4.28 12.24
CA CYS A 17 0.06 5.34 11.73
C CYS A 17 -0.01 6.66 12.53
N ALA A 18 -1.15 7.02 13.12
CA ALA A 18 -1.31 8.21 13.97
C ALA A 18 -0.75 7.94 15.38
N ALA A 19 -0.76 6.71 15.88
CA ALA A 19 0.08 6.33 17.01
C ALA A 19 1.58 6.25 16.66
N LEU A 20 1.95 6.33 15.37
CA LEU A 20 3.33 6.49 14.88
C LEU A 20 3.66 7.96 14.48
N VAL A 21 2.69 8.89 14.52
CA VAL A 21 2.83 10.30 14.06
C VAL A 21 2.40 11.33 15.13
N PHE A 22 1.59 10.97 16.12
CA PHE A 22 1.04 11.93 17.11
C PHE A 22 1.60 11.81 18.54
N ALA A 23 2.62 10.99 18.79
CA ALA A 23 3.39 11.05 20.04
C ALA A 23 4.69 11.86 19.85
N ALA A 24 4.57 13.08 19.34
CA ALA A 24 5.68 14.04 19.26
C ALA A 24 5.98 14.65 20.64
N ASP A 25 6.54 13.84 21.54
CA ASP A 25 7.29 14.36 22.69
C ASP A 25 8.75 14.52 22.23
N ASN A 26 9.10 15.75 21.83
CA ASN A 26 10.38 16.16 21.24
C ASN A 26 11.61 15.99 22.17
N SER A 27 11.48 15.22 23.25
CA SER A 27 12.53 14.94 24.23
C SER A 27 13.20 13.56 24.06
N LYS A 28 12.78 12.73 23.08
CA LYS A 28 13.18 11.31 22.94
C LYS A 28 13.65 10.89 21.55
N GLU A 29 14.26 11.80 20.79
CA GLU A 29 14.74 11.58 19.41
C GLU A 29 15.66 10.33 19.26
N ASP A 30 16.37 9.93 20.33
CA ASP A 30 17.24 8.74 20.36
C ASP A 30 16.51 7.38 20.30
N ILE A 31 15.19 7.35 20.55
CA ILE A 31 14.40 6.10 20.60
C ILE A 31 13.71 5.80 19.27
N SER A 32 13.36 6.81 18.47
CA SER A 32 12.56 6.64 17.26
C SER A 32 13.38 5.99 16.13
N ALA A 33 13.11 4.71 15.88
CA ALA A 33 13.81 3.92 14.88
C ALA A 33 12.96 2.74 14.41
N ILE A 34 13.27 2.24 13.22
CA ILE A 34 12.83 0.92 12.79
C ILE A 34 14.06 0.02 12.81
N ARG A 35 14.05 -0.99 13.67
CA ARG A 35 15.13 -1.97 13.83
C ARG A 35 14.68 -3.31 13.26
N VAL A 36 15.55 -3.95 12.48
CA VAL A 36 15.24 -5.23 11.84
C VAL A 36 16.19 -6.28 12.38
N TYR A 37 15.61 -7.35 12.93
CA TYR A 37 16.32 -8.48 13.49
C TYR A 37 16.07 -9.72 12.64
N ASP A 38 17.09 -10.55 12.46
CA ASP A 38 16.94 -11.87 11.83
C ASP A 38 16.42 -12.93 12.80
N ALA A 39 16.31 -14.17 12.33
CA ALA A 39 15.84 -15.30 13.13
C ALA A 39 16.75 -15.65 14.34
N ASN A 40 17.99 -15.17 14.36
CA ASN A 40 18.94 -15.35 15.46
C ASN A 40 18.99 -14.13 16.40
N ASP A 41 18.01 -13.23 16.28
CA ASP A 41 17.93 -12.00 17.07
C ASP A 41 19.08 -11.01 16.81
N THR A 42 19.73 -11.12 15.65
CA THR A 42 20.82 -10.21 15.26
C THR A 42 20.25 -9.01 14.53
N LEU A 43 20.64 -7.79 14.95
CA LEU A 43 20.28 -6.56 14.25
C LEU A 43 20.95 -6.53 12.87
N VAL A 44 20.14 -6.56 11.81
CA VAL A 44 20.60 -6.60 10.40
C VAL A 44 20.31 -5.31 9.63
N CYS A 45 19.42 -4.45 10.14
CA CYS A 45 19.14 -3.14 9.55
C CYS A 45 18.57 -2.17 10.60
N GLU A 46 18.84 -0.88 10.45
CA GLU A 46 18.26 0.18 11.28
C GLU A 46 17.95 1.43 10.44
N LEU A 47 16.73 1.95 10.57
CA LEU A 47 16.26 3.18 9.93
C LEU A 47 15.98 4.23 11.01
N LYS A 48 16.89 5.21 11.16
CA LYS A 48 16.77 6.30 12.14
C LYS A 48 16.27 7.63 11.57
N ARG A 49 16.39 7.85 10.27
CA ARG A 49 15.99 9.12 9.66
C ARG A 49 14.48 9.13 9.44
N ASP A 50 13.82 10.22 9.80
CA ASP A 50 12.37 10.40 9.64
C ASP A 50 11.92 10.05 8.21
N LYS A 51 12.63 10.56 7.19
CA LYS A 51 12.34 10.27 5.77
C LYS A 51 12.54 8.80 5.38
N ASP A 52 13.41 8.07 6.08
CA ASP A 52 13.58 6.62 5.85
C ASP A 52 12.43 5.86 6.54
N ARG A 53 11.99 6.30 7.72
CA ARG A 53 10.84 5.71 8.44
C ARG A 53 9.51 5.97 7.73
N ALA A 54 9.26 7.20 7.28
CA ALA A 54 8.08 7.56 6.51
C ALA A 54 7.97 6.74 5.22
N ALA A 55 9.08 6.57 4.48
CA ALA A 55 9.13 5.73 3.29
C ALA A 55 8.87 4.24 3.57
N PHE A 56 9.30 3.73 4.73
CA PHE A 56 8.95 2.39 5.18
C PHE A 56 7.44 2.29 5.49
N ASN A 57 6.87 3.28 6.18
CA ASN A 57 5.45 3.31 6.51
C ASN A 57 4.60 3.35 5.23
N ALA A 58 5.00 4.13 4.22
CA ALA A 58 4.34 4.15 2.91
C ALA A 58 4.31 2.76 2.24
N LEU A 59 5.45 2.03 2.24
CA LEU A 59 5.48 0.64 1.77
C LEU A 59 4.50 -0.26 2.54
N LEU A 60 4.47 -0.12 3.86
CA LEU A 60 3.61 -0.93 4.73
C LEU A 60 2.13 -0.64 4.46
N MET A 61 1.77 0.64 4.33
CA MET A 61 0.41 1.09 4.03
C MET A 61 -0.07 0.64 2.66
N GLU A 62 0.76 0.78 1.62
CA GLU A 62 0.44 0.23 0.30
C GLU A 62 0.18 -1.28 0.40
N SER A 63 1.00 -2.01 1.15
CA SER A 63 0.80 -3.44 1.31
C SER A 63 -0.49 -3.82 2.03
N ILE A 64 -0.91 -3.06 3.04
CA ILE A 64 -2.16 -3.29 3.77
C ILE A 64 -3.36 -2.96 2.87
N ALA A 65 -3.30 -1.86 2.12
CA ALA A 65 -4.36 -1.44 1.21
C ALA A 65 -4.57 -2.48 0.10
N VAL A 66 -3.49 -2.99 -0.50
CA VAL A 66 -3.56 -4.07 -1.49
C VAL A 66 -4.13 -5.35 -0.89
N ALA A 67 -3.80 -5.67 0.36
CA ALA A 67 -4.40 -6.83 1.02
C ALA A 67 -5.92 -6.64 1.24
N ALA A 68 -6.39 -5.41 1.48
CA ALA A 68 -7.81 -5.12 1.58
C ALA A 68 -8.51 -5.31 0.23
N ASP A 69 -7.94 -4.78 -0.85
CA ASP A 69 -8.47 -4.92 -2.21
C ASP A 69 -8.53 -6.39 -2.65
N ASN A 70 -7.55 -7.20 -2.22
CA ASN A 70 -7.46 -8.61 -2.54
C ASN A 70 -8.28 -9.51 -1.59
N ALA A 71 -8.85 -8.98 -0.51
CA ALA A 71 -9.37 -9.76 0.61
C ALA A 71 -8.35 -10.80 1.13
N ALA A 72 -7.09 -10.39 1.26
CA ALA A 72 -5.94 -11.22 1.58
C ALA A 72 -5.48 -11.12 3.04
N PHE A 73 -6.35 -10.65 3.93
CA PHE A 73 -6.13 -10.76 5.37
C PHE A 73 -6.32 -12.21 5.81
N THR A 74 -5.49 -12.64 6.75
CA THR A 74 -5.38 -14.05 7.12
C THR A 74 -5.12 -14.21 8.61
N GLN A 75 -5.08 -15.46 9.05
CA GLN A 75 -4.68 -15.82 10.40
C GLN A 75 -3.15 -15.83 10.52
N ALA A 76 -2.65 -15.63 11.74
CA ALA A 76 -1.23 -15.77 12.02
C ALA A 76 -0.77 -17.20 11.70
N PRO A 77 0.30 -17.39 10.89
CA PRO A 77 0.79 -18.71 10.56
C PRO A 77 1.18 -19.52 11.81
N LYS A 78 0.59 -20.71 11.97
CA LYS A 78 0.98 -21.67 13.02
C LYS A 78 2.24 -22.41 12.57
N ASN A 79 3.25 -22.49 13.44
CA ASN A 79 4.51 -23.21 13.22
C ASN A 79 5.35 -22.73 12.02
N ALA A 80 5.12 -21.50 11.54
CA ALA A 80 5.91 -20.93 10.44
C ALA A 80 7.20 -20.28 10.96
N LYS A 81 8.24 -20.29 10.14
CA LYS A 81 9.52 -19.66 10.47
C LYS A 81 9.46 -18.16 10.19
N ILE A 82 9.83 -17.37 11.19
CA ILE A 82 10.01 -15.93 11.07
C ILE A 82 11.33 -15.70 10.33
N ALA A 83 11.27 -14.99 9.21
CA ALA A 83 12.44 -14.52 8.47
C ALA A 83 13.08 -13.34 9.21
N TYR A 84 12.25 -12.34 9.52
CA TYR A 84 12.67 -11.09 10.10
C TYR A 84 11.62 -10.54 11.07
N ARG A 85 12.10 -9.92 12.15
CA ARG A 85 11.31 -9.13 13.09
C ARG A 85 11.69 -7.66 12.93
N TYR A 86 10.71 -6.84 12.58
CA TYR A 86 10.80 -5.39 12.55
C TYR A 86 10.25 -4.86 13.87
N GLU A 87 11.01 -4.01 14.55
CA GLU A 87 10.58 -3.29 15.74
C GLU A 87 10.51 -1.80 15.41
N MET A 88 9.30 -1.26 15.45
CA MET A 88 9.00 0.13 15.10
C MET A 88 8.73 0.91 16.38
N PHE A 89 9.63 1.83 16.71
CA PHE A 89 9.55 2.69 17.89
C PHE A 89 9.10 4.09 17.46
N ASP A 90 8.03 4.60 18.07
CA ASP A 90 7.62 6.01 17.94
C ASP A 90 7.67 6.71 19.31
N ASN A 91 8.86 7.19 19.69
CA ASN A 91 9.16 7.91 20.96
C ASN A 91 8.71 7.18 22.26
N SER A 92 8.28 5.94 22.10
CA SER A 92 7.71 5.01 23.08
C SER A 92 8.73 3.91 23.38
N SER A 93 8.76 3.44 24.62
CA SER A 93 9.57 2.27 25.01
C SER A 93 9.02 0.95 24.48
N THR A 94 7.76 0.94 24.03
CA THR A 94 7.10 -0.25 23.46
C THR A 94 7.08 -0.13 21.94
N ALA A 95 7.76 -1.06 21.28
CA ALA A 95 7.73 -1.15 19.81
C ALA A 95 6.47 -1.85 19.32
N ILE A 96 5.92 -1.38 18.20
CA ILE A 96 5.05 -2.21 17.36
C ILE A 96 5.95 -3.21 16.64
N ARG A 97 5.60 -4.50 16.70
CA ARG A 97 6.37 -5.56 16.06
C ARG A 97 5.71 -5.95 14.75
N LEU A 98 6.48 -6.06 13.69
CA LEU A 98 6.05 -6.63 12.42
C LEU A 98 6.90 -7.87 12.14
N LEU A 99 6.24 -9.00 11.93
CA LEU A 99 6.86 -10.30 11.65
C LEU A 99 6.68 -10.64 10.17
N ILE A 100 7.77 -10.99 9.51
CA ILE A 100 7.78 -11.45 8.11
C ILE A 100 8.12 -12.93 8.11
N TYR A 101 7.27 -13.77 7.52
CA TYR A 101 7.45 -15.23 7.48
C TYR A 101 8.11 -15.71 6.17
N THR A 102 9.03 -16.68 6.28
CA THR A 102 9.84 -17.19 5.14
C THR A 102 9.05 -17.97 4.09
N ASP A 103 7.94 -18.61 4.51
CA ASP A 103 7.28 -19.69 3.77
C ASP A 103 5.92 -19.28 3.18
N ARG A 104 5.36 -18.15 3.59
CA ARG A 104 3.97 -17.78 3.26
C ARG A 104 3.74 -16.37 2.74
N LYS A 105 4.82 -15.61 2.46
CA LYS A 105 4.73 -14.18 2.11
C LYS A 105 3.81 -13.40 3.07
N THR A 106 3.75 -13.79 4.34
CA THR A 106 2.80 -13.23 5.30
C THR A 106 3.50 -12.21 6.17
N ALA A 107 2.82 -11.08 6.38
CA ALA A 107 3.14 -10.11 7.41
C ALA A 107 2.16 -10.25 8.58
N TYR A 108 2.64 -10.01 9.80
CA TYR A 108 1.82 -10.10 11.01
C TYR A 108 2.28 -9.09 12.06
N ILE A 109 1.33 -8.38 12.68
CA ILE A 109 1.58 -7.52 13.83
C ILE A 109 0.95 -8.16 15.08
N PRO A 110 1.74 -8.81 15.97
CA PRO A 110 1.21 -9.52 17.13
C PRO A 110 0.72 -8.62 18.27
N ASN A 111 1.12 -7.36 18.26
CA ASN A 111 0.83 -6.41 19.33
C ASN A 111 0.12 -5.16 18.81
N THR A 112 -0.85 -5.36 17.91
CA THR A 112 -1.76 -4.28 17.52
C THR A 112 -2.47 -3.73 18.75
N PRO A 113 -2.63 -2.39 18.86
CA PRO A 113 -3.47 -1.80 19.88
C PRO A 113 -4.87 -2.41 19.83
N LYS A 114 -5.42 -2.77 20.99
CA LYS A 114 -6.78 -3.30 21.08
C LYS A 114 -7.77 -2.15 20.97
N SER A 115 -8.59 -2.15 19.93
CA SER A 115 -9.77 -1.29 19.79
C SER A 115 -10.91 -2.10 19.17
N ASP A 116 -12.15 -1.64 19.34
CA ASP A 116 -13.35 -2.31 18.82
C ASP A 116 -13.36 -2.44 17.28
N ASP A 117 -12.53 -1.64 16.60
CA ASP A 117 -12.42 -1.56 15.15
C ASP A 117 -11.24 -2.34 14.58
N MET A 118 -10.34 -2.86 15.43
CA MET A 118 -9.18 -3.65 14.98
C MET A 118 -9.50 -5.14 14.97
N PRO A 119 -9.02 -5.90 13.97
CA PRO A 119 -9.18 -7.34 13.95
C PRO A 119 -8.36 -7.97 15.08
N GLU A 120 -8.88 -9.04 15.66
CA GLU A 120 -8.19 -9.81 16.70
C GLU A 120 -6.80 -10.28 16.23
N VAL A 121 -6.68 -10.58 14.94
CA VAL A 121 -5.43 -10.94 14.28
C VAL A 121 -5.20 -10.02 13.09
N PHE A 122 -4.12 -9.23 13.14
CA PHE A 122 -3.72 -8.36 12.04
C PHE A 122 -2.56 -8.98 11.25
N ALA A 123 -2.91 -9.94 10.40
CA ALA A 123 -1.98 -10.58 9.46
C ALA A 123 -2.53 -10.54 8.04
N TRP A 124 -1.65 -10.41 7.05
CA TRP A 124 -2.03 -10.33 5.65
C TRP A 124 -0.96 -10.91 4.72
N GLU A 125 -1.38 -11.30 3.52
CA GLU A 125 -0.46 -11.69 2.45
C GLU A 125 0.16 -10.44 1.80
N LEU A 126 1.48 -10.42 1.75
CA LEU A 126 2.27 -9.40 1.08
C LEU A 126 2.23 -9.64 -0.43
N PHE A 127 1.95 -8.60 -1.19
CA PHE A 127 2.15 -8.64 -2.64
C PHE A 127 3.66 -8.80 -2.99
N GLY A 128 3.96 -9.27 -4.20
CA GLY A 128 5.30 -9.73 -4.60
C GLY A 128 6.44 -8.78 -4.25
N GLU A 129 6.33 -7.50 -4.62
CA GLU A 129 7.38 -6.50 -4.38
C GLU A 129 7.50 -6.14 -2.89
N ALA A 130 6.40 -6.03 -2.14
CA ALA A 130 6.46 -5.78 -0.70
C ALA A 130 7.17 -6.93 0.03
N TYR A 131 6.85 -8.18 -0.31
CA TYR A 131 7.57 -9.33 0.23
C TYR A 131 9.06 -9.30 -0.12
N LYS A 132 9.41 -9.03 -1.38
CA LYS A 132 10.80 -8.93 -1.83
C LYS A 132 11.59 -7.88 -1.05
N ILE A 133 10.99 -6.73 -0.73
CA ILE A 133 11.65 -5.66 0.04
C ILE A 133 11.78 -6.04 1.52
N LEU A 134 10.69 -6.50 2.13
CA LEU A 134 10.65 -6.85 3.56
C LEU A 134 11.39 -8.15 3.91
N SER A 135 11.72 -8.97 2.91
CA SER A 135 12.57 -10.17 3.07
C SER A 135 14.05 -9.91 2.73
N GLN A 136 14.46 -8.66 2.48
CA GLN A 136 15.85 -8.30 2.20
C GLN A 136 16.33 -7.07 2.98
N PRO A 137 16.52 -7.17 4.31
CA PRO A 137 16.91 -6.02 5.14
C PRO A 137 18.21 -5.32 4.71
N ALA A 138 19.14 -6.06 4.11
CA ALA A 138 20.41 -5.51 3.58
C ALA A 138 20.20 -4.47 2.46
N SER A 139 19.13 -4.62 1.66
CA SER A 139 18.80 -3.69 0.57
C SER A 139 17.63 -2.75 0.91
N LEU A 140 17.01 -2.92 2.09
CA LEU A 140 15.79 -2.22 2.52
C LEU A 140 15.85 -0.72 2.28
N LYS A 141 16.90 -0.05 2.79
CA LYS A 141 17.06 1.39 2.67
C LYS A 141 17.11 1.89 1.22
N LYS A 142 17.76 1.13 0.34
CA LYS A 142 17.82 1.44 -1.09
C LYS A 142 16.47 1.18 -1.75
N ALA A 143 15.78 0.10 -1.37
CA ALA A 143 14.49 -0.25 -1.95
C ALA A 143 13.40 0.75 -1.57
N ILE A 144 13.31 1.16 -0.30
CA ILE A 144 12.28 2.10 0.17
C ILE A 144 12.52 3.53 -0.31
N SER A 145 13.70 3.87 -0.85
CA SER A 145 13.96 5.24 -1.28
C SER A 145 13.02 5.71 -2.39
N ARG A 146 12.39 4.79 -3.13
CA ARG A 146 11.38 5.11 -4.15
C ARG A 146 10.10 5.70 -3.55
N TYR A 147 9.78 5.39 -2.30
CA TYR A 147 8.63 5.95 -1.58
C TYR A 147 8.89 7.36 -1.03
N LYS A 148 10.06 7.95 -1.29
CA LYS A 148 10.37 9.33 -0.87
C LYS A 148 9.82 10.33 -1.90
N ASN A 149 8.99 11.27 -1.44
CA ASN A 149 8.21 12.17 -2.31
C ASN A 149 7.33 11.35 -3.26
N SER A 150 6.60 10.39 -2.68
CA SER A 150 5.82 9.38 -3.39
C SER A 150 4.74 9.99 -4.28
N SER A 151 4.18 11.16 -3.93
CA SER A 151 3.18 11.89 -4.71
C SER A 151 3.59 12.24 -6.14
N LYS A 152 4.91 12.25 -6.41
CA LYS A 152 5.45 12.49 -7.76
C LYS A 152 5.78 11.21 -8.51
N ASN A 153 5.42 10.04 -7.99
CA ASN A 153 5.76 8.76 -8.58
C ASN A 153 4.51 7.99 -8.93
N ILE A 154 4.57 7.32 -10.07
CA ILE A 154 3.64 6.27 -10.44
C ILE A 154 4.39 4.94 -10.49
N PHE A 155 3.83 3.93 -9.83
CA PHE A 155 4.35 2.56 -9.84
C PHE A 155 3.38 1.65 -10.55
N VAL A 156 3.91 0.81 -11.44
CA VAL A 156 3.12 -0.22 -12.13
C VAL A 156 3.63 -1.58 -11.71
N TYR A 157 2.73 -2.40 -11.18
CA TYR A 157 3.01 -3.76 -10.75
C TYR A 157 2.35 -4.76 -11.67
N ASP A 158 3.02 -5.87 -11.95
CA ASP A 158 2.46 -6.98 -12.71
C ASP A 158 1.41 -7.76 -11.88
N ALA A 159 0.77 -8.75 -12.51
CA ALA A 159 -0.21 -9.63 -11.88
C ALA A 159 0.30 -10.38 -10.64
N LYS A 160 1.62 -10.55 -10.49
CA LYS A 160 2.26 -11.19 -9.33
C LYS A 160 2.64 -10.17 -8.24
N GLY A 161 2.39 -8.89 -8.50
CA GLY A 161 2.71 -7.78 -7.62
C GLY A 161 4.18 -7.37 -7.68
N PHE A 162 4.96 -7.71 -8.70
CA PHE A 162 6.32 -7.22 -8.86
C PHE A 162 6.35 -5.94 -9.68
N LEU A 163 7.28 -5.03 -9.36
CA LEU A 163 7.39 -3.76 -10.08
C LEU A 163 7.75 -4.03 -11.55
N ALA A 164 6.85 -3.67 -12.46
CA ALA A 164 7.00 -3.81 -13.90
C ALA A 164 7.55 -2.52 -14.54
N ALA A 165 7.05 -1.37 -14.09
CA ALA A 165 7.49 -0.07 -14.56
C ALA A 165 7.31 1.01 -13.47
N SER A 166 7.99 2.13 -13.61
CA SER A 166 7.81 3.29 -12.74
C SER A 166 8.27 4.56 -13.44
N ALA A 167 7.64 5.69 -13.12
CA ALA A 167 8.09 7.00 -13.55
C ALA A 167 7.93 8.02 -12.43
N ARG A 168 8.72 9.09 -12.51
CA ARG A 168 8.57 10.27 -11.66
C ARG A 168 7.98 11.38 -12.51
N ILE A 169 6.73 11.74 -12.23
CA ILE A 169 5.92 12.65 -13.03
C ILE A 169 5.29 13.66 -12.04
N PRO A 170 5.58 14.96 -12.15
CA PRO A 170 4.87 15.99 -11.41
C PRO A 170 3.37 15.97 -11.72
N SER A 171 2.51 16.24 -10.73
CA SER A 171 1.05 16.25 -10.91
C SER A 171 0.47 14.97 -11.52
N VAL A 172 1.10 13.82 -11.24
CA VAL A 172 0.71 12.55 -11.86
C VAL A 172 -0.72 12.13 -11.50
N GLU A 173 -1.22 12.51 -10.33
CA GLU A 173 -2.61 12.28 -9.94
C GLU A 173 -3.58 12.99 -10.89
N GLU A 174 -3.39 14.29 -11.11
CA GLU A 174 -4.22 15.13 -11.99
C GLU A 174 -4.16 14.62 -13.43
N LEU A 175 -2.96 14.47 -13.99
CA LEU A 175 -2.76 14.01 -15.37
C LEU A 175 -3.34 12.61 -15.61
N PHE A 176 -3.19 11.70 -14.65
CA PHE A 176 -3.76 10.37 -14.79
C PHE A 176 -5.28 10.40 -14.70
N GLY A 177 -5.84 11.27 -13.86
CA GLY A 177 -7.28 11.50 -13.77
C GLY A 177 -7.86 11.99 -15.10
N GLU A 178 -7.24 13.00 -15.71
CA GLU A 178 -7.64 13.55 -17.02
C GLU A 178 -7.61 12.48 -18.12
N ILE A 179 -6.48 11.76 -18.24
CA ILE A 179 -6.36 10.67 -19.22
C ILE A 179 -7.41 9.59 -18.97
N LEU A 180 -7.66 9.24 -17.71
CA LEU A 180 -8.68 8.24 -17.40
C LEU A 180 -10.08 8.72 -17.80
N GLU A 181 -10.44 9.97 -17.54
CA GLU A 181 -11.74 10.55 -17.91
C GLU A 181 -11.95 10.58 -19.42
N ASP A 182 -10.90 10.85 -20.21
CA ASP A 182 -10.96 10.82 -21.67
C ASP A 182 -11.26 9.42 -22.24
N TYR A 183 -10.87 8.38 -21.50
CA TYR A 183 -10.94 6.99 -21.97
C TYR A 183 -11.94 6.11 -21.20
N ALA A 184 -12.62 6.63 -20.18
CA ALA A 184 -13.52 5.85 -19.33
C ALA A 184 -14.98 6.28 -19.47
N ASP A 185 -15.86 5.30 -19.69
CA ASP A 185 -17.30 5.45 -19.58
C ASP A 185 -17.82 4.87 -18.25
N ASP A 186 -18.97 5.38 -17.81
CA ASP A 186 -19.79 4.76 -16.75
C ASP A 186 -19.07 4.59 -15.40
N ILE A 187 -18.32 5.59 -14.93
CA ILE A 187 -17.68 5.55 -13.60
C ILE A 187 -18.76 5.41 -12.50
N LYS A 188 -18.73 4.30 -11.77
CA LYS A 188 -19.71 3.96 -10.73
C LYS A 188 -18.97 3.73 -9.42
N GLY A 189 -19.33 4.55 -8.43
CA GLY A 189 -18.82 4.41 -7.06
C GLY A 189 -19.61 3.36 -6.27
N HIS A 190 -18.89 2.63 -5.42
CA HIS A 190 -19.37 1.54 -4.58
C HIS A 190 -18.75 1.65 -3.18
N GLN A 191 -19.33 0.93 -2.23
CA GLN A 191 -18.77 0.77 -0.88
C GLN A 191 -18.78 -0.70 -0.47
N PHE A 192 -17.67 -1.19 0.09
CA PHE A 192 -17.64 -2.49 0.76
C PHE A 192 -18.54 -2.52 2.00
N SER A 193 -19.18 -3.66 2.22
CA SER A 193 -19.80 -3.99 3.50
C SER A 193 -18.74 -4.55 4.46
N GLY A 194 -18.63 -4.00 5.68
CA GLY A 194 -17.69 -4.48 6.69
C GLY A 194 -17.29 -3.39 7.70
N ARG A 195 -16.53 -3.77 8.72
CA ARG A 195 -16.00 -2.83 9.74
C ARG A 195 -14.52 -2.46 9.56
N PHE A 196 -13.74 -3.26 8.82
CA PHE A 196 -12.29 -3.05 8.73
C PHE A 196 -11.62 -3.72 7.52
N VAL A 197 -12.12 -4.88 7.09
CA VAL A 197 -11.57 -5.66 5.97
C VAL A 197 -12.68 -6.09 5.04
N SER A 198 -12.43 -6.01 3.73
CA SER A 198 -13.36 -6.57 2.77
C SER A 198 -13.36 -8.09 2.88
N GLU A 199 -14.55 -8.68 2.96
CA GLU A 199 -14.73 -10.13 2.86
C GLU A 199 -14.54 -10.64 1.42
N ARG A 200 -14.50 -9.74 0.44
CA ARG A 200 -14.44 -10.07 -0.99
C ARG A 200 -13.42 -9.23 -1.73
N SER A 201 -12.66 -9.86 -2.62
CA SER A 201 -11.73 -9.15 -3.47
C SER A 201 -12.47 -8.25 -4.48
N VAL A 202 -11.91 -7.06 -4.73
CA VAL A 202 -12.34 -6.12 -5.77
C VAL A 202 -12.24 -6.73 -7.18
N HIS A 203 -11.44 -7.78 -7.36
CA HIS A 203 -11.20 -8.41 -8.65
C HIS A 203 -12.38 -9.26 -9.12
N GLU A 204 -13.20 -9.78 -8.22
CA GLU A 204 -14.32 -10.70 -8.51
C GLU A 204 -13.90 -11.89 -9.41
N GLY A 205 -12.70 -12.42 -9.23
CA GLY A 205 -12.16 -13.53 -10.02
C GLY A 205 -11.60 -13.16 -11.40
N LYS A 206 -11.56 -11.88 -11.77
CA LYS A 206 -10.90 -11.40 -12.99
C LYS A 206 -9.39 -11.59 -12.89
N GLN A 207 -8.75 -11.88 -14.02
CA GLN A 207 -7.29 -12.03 -14.10
C GLN A 207 -6.64 -10.65 -14.19
N LEU A 208 -5.94 -10.23 -13.14
CA LEU A 208 -5.18 -8.98 -13.15
C LEU A 208 -4.05 -9.03 -14.20
N LEU A 209 -3.84 -7.94 -14.93
CA LEU A 209 -2.65 -7.72 -15.75
C LEU A 209 -1.69 -6.80 -15.00
N TYR A 210 -2.16 -5.61 -14.64
CA TYR A 210 -1.37 -4.58 -14.02
C TYR A 210 -2.15 -3.84 -12.93
N ARG A 211 -1.43 -3.45 -11.87
CA ARG A 211 -1.89 -2.48 -10.88
C ARG A 211 -1.04 -1.22 -11.00
N TYR A 212 -1.68 -0.09 -11.28
CA TYR A 212 -1.08 1.23 -11.19
C TYR A 212 -1.30 1.77 -9.77
N VAL A 213 -0.28 2.42 -9.22
CA VAL A 213 -0.32 3.04 -7.90
C VAL A 213 0.21 4.45 -8.00
N ILE A 214 -0.64 5.40 -7.63
CA ILE A 214 -0.36 6.83 -7.53
C ILE A 214 -0.59 7.22 -6.07
N TRP A 215 0.20 8.16 -5.55
CA TRP A 215 0.03 8.68 -4.20
C TRP A 215 -0.69 10.02 -4.27
N GLU A 216 -1.66 10.23 -3.39
CA GLU A 216 -2.41 11.49 -3.34
C GLU A 216 -1.48 12.63 -2.90
N ASP A 217 -1.62 13.80 -3.51
CA ASP A 217 -0.75 14.96 -3.22
C ASP A 217 -0.96 15.56 -1.81
N ASP A 218 -2.17 15.40 -1.25
CA ASP A 218 -2.59 16.00 0.03
C ASP A 218 -2.46 15.07 1.25
N ASP A 219 -2.28 13.76 1.05
CA ASP A 219 -2.04 12.78 2.13
C ASP A 219 -0.92 11.82 1.73
N GLU A 220 0.23 11.93 2.41
CA GLU A 220 1.44 11.13 2.12
C GLU A 220 1.22 9.60 2.22
N PHE A 221 0.09 9.14 2.80
CA PHE A 221 -0.19 7.73 3.01
C PHE A 221 -1.32 7.16 2.14
N ASP A 222 -2.11 8.00 1.47
CA ASP A 222 -3.19 7.53 0.61
C ASP A 222 -2.69 7.27 -0.82
N THR A 223 -3.13 6.14 -1.36
CA THR A 223 -2.78 5.72 -2.72
C THR A 223 -4.04 5.50 -3.52
N ILE A 224 -4.06 6.02 -4.74
CA ILE A 224 -5.02 5.61 -5.77
C ILE A 224 -4.42 4.39 -6.47
N ARG A 225 -5.17 3.30 -6.47
CA ARG A 225 -4.80 2.03 -7.09
C ARG A 225 -5.78 1.70 -8.20
N ILE A 226 -5.26 1.51 -9.40
CA ILE A 226 -6.05 1.22 -10.60
C ILE A 226 -5.68 -0.17 -11.11
N TYR A 227 -6.68 -1.01 -11.28
CA TYR A 227 -6.53 -2.42 -11.65
C TYR A 227 -7.00 -2.65 -13.07
N ILE A 228 -6.06 -3.05 -13.94
CA ILE A 228 -6.31 -3.40 -15.34
C ILE A 228 -6.31 -4.92 -15.47
N TYR A 229 -7.36 -5.46 -16.07
CA TYR A 229 -7.59 -6.91 -16.15
C TYR A 229 -7.43 -7.44 -17.57
N ASN A 230 -7.14 -8.74 -17.68
CA ASN A 230 -6.98 -9.42 -18.94
C ASN A 230 -8.33 -9.63 -19.63
N ASN A 231 -8.36 -9.42 -20.95
CA ASN A 231 -9.50 -9.67 -21.82
C ASN A 231 -10.80 -8.95 -21.40
N THR A 232 -10.70 -7.82 -20.70
CA THR A 232 -11.86 -7.01 -20.36
C THR A 232 -11.47 -5.55 -20.23
N ALA A 233 -12.32 -4.67 -20.78
CA ALA A 233 -12.15 -3.23 -20.64
C ALA A 233 -12.65 -2.70 -19.28
N ARG A 234 -13.19 -3.58 -18.41
CA ARG A 234 -13.52 -3.17 -17.05
C ARG A 234 -12.26 -2.84 -16.27
N VAL A 235 -12.32 -1.73 -15.54
CA VAL A 235 -11.28 -1.27 -14.64
C VAL A 235 -11.87 -1.08 -13.26
N VAL A 236 -11.06 -1.32 -12.25
CA VAL A 236 -11.42 -1.02 -10.86
C VAL A 236 -10.45 0.00 -10.30
N LEU A 237 -10.99 0.98 -9.58
CA LEU A 237 -10.26 2.01 -8.86
C LEU A 237 -10.53 1.89 -7.36
N THR A 238 -9.50 2.03 -6.56
CA THR A 238 -9.59 2.06 -5.09
C THR A 238 -8.65 3.12 -4.57
N SER A 239 -9.06 3.93 -3.60
CA SER A 239 -8.15 4.80 -2.85
C SER A 239 -8.21 4.47 -1.37
N ALA A 240 -9.34 4.81 -0.78
CA ALA A 240 -9.67 4.61 0.62
C ALA A 240 -10.84 3.61 0.78
N PHE A 241 -10.59 2.44 1.38
CA PHE A 241 -11.62 1.60 2.00
C PHE A 241 -12.68 2.35 2.87
N PRO A 242 -13.99 2.07 2.74
CA PRO A 242 -14.57 1.00 1.97
C PRO A 242 -14.87 1.38 0.52
N ASP A 243 -14.45 2.56 0.07
CA ASP A 243 -14.83 3.13 -1.21
C ASP A 243 -14.00 2.54 -2.35
N TRP A 244 -14.67 2.18 -3.43
CA TRP A 244 -14.07 1.76 -4.69
C TRP A 244 -14.97 2.16 -5.84
N ALA A 245 -14.45 2.19 -7.06
CA ALA A 245 -15.22 2.45 -8.26
C ALA A 245 -14.88 1.45 -9.35
N ASP A 246 -15.82 1.21 -10.27
CA ASP A 246 -15.54 0.60 -11.56
C ASP A 246 -15.97 1.49 -12.71
N CYS A 247 -15.30 1.30 -13.84
CA CYS A 247 -15.65 1.91 -15.11
C CYS A 247 -15.34 0.95 -16.26
N THR A 248 -15.78 1.30 -17.46
CA THR A 248 -15.41 0.58 -18.68
C THR A 248 -14.58 1.49 -19.55
N LEU A 249 -13.36 1.06 -19.89
CA LEU A 249 -12.54 1.79 -20.84
C LEU A 249 -13.10 1.65 -22.26
N LEU A 250 -12.96 2.73 -23.03
CA LEU A 250 -13.03 2.68 -24.48
C LEU A 250 -11.95 1.73 -25.02
N LYS A 251 -12.10 1.28 -26.28
CA LYS A 251 -11.17 0.31 -26.87
C LYS A 251 -9.74 0.86 -26.88
N GLU A 252 -9.56 2.10 -27.32
CA GLU A 252 -8.29 2.82 -27.37
C GLU A 252 -7.71 2.96 -25.95
N GLY A 253 -8.55 3.29 -24.98
CA GLY A 253 -8.20 3.33 -23.56
C GLY A 253 -7.68 2.00 -23.05
N TYR A 254 -8.38 0.90 -23.31
CA TYR A 254 -7.91 -0.41 -22.88
C TYR A 254 -6.56 -0.80 -23.51
N GLU A 255 -6.33 -0.49 -24.79
CA GLU A 255 -5.04 -0.74 -25.44
C GLU A 255 -3.90 0.08 -24.80
N LEU A 256 -4.16 1.33 -24.42
CA LEU A 256 -3.21 2.20 -23.73
C LEU A 256 -2.92 1.70 -22.30
N PHE A 257 -3.96 1.48 -21.49
CA PHE A 257 -3.82 1.11 -20.08
C PHE A 257 -3.33 -0.33 -19.86
N LYS A 258 -3.42 -1.22 -20.85
CA LYS A 258 -2.76 -2.53 -20.77
C LYS A 258 -1.29 -2.49 -21.19
N ASN A 259 -0.78 -1.33 -21.61
CA ASN A 259 0.61 -1.11 -22.01
C ASN A 259 1.29 -0.06 -21.09
N PRO A 260 1.87 -0.49 -19.95
CA PRO A 260 2.48 0.42 -18.99
C PRO A 260 3.53 1.36 -19.57
N THR A 261 4.33 0.90 -20.54
CA THR A 261 5.38 1.74 -21.13
C THR A 261 4.78 2.92 -21.88
N GLU A 262 3.79 2.64 -22.73
CA GLU A 262 3.13 3.65 -23.57
C GLU A 262 2.34 4.66 -22.74
N LEU A 263 1.59 4.21 -21.72
CA LEU A 263 0.89 5.10 -20.80
C LEU A 263 1.86 6.00 -20.02
N LEU A 264 2.98 5.46 -19.56
CA LEU A 264 4.00 6.25 -18.85
C LEU A 264 4.76 7.22 -19.75
N GLU A 265 4.87 6.95 -21.06
CA GLU A 265 5.40 7.88 -22.05
C GLU A 265 4.42 9.03 -22.28
N LEU A 266 3.14 8.73 -22.50
CA LEU A 266 2.10 9.75 -22.63
C LEU A 266 2.04 10.69 -21.42
N LEU A 267 2.03 10.13 -20.20
CA LEU A 267 2.02 10.94 -18.97
C LEU A 267 3.26 11.85 -18.84
N LYS A 268 4.42 11.44 -19.37
CA LYS A 268 5.62 12.29 -19.37
C LYS A 268 5.50 13.40 -20.40
N ASP A 269 4.98 13.09 -21.58
CA ASP A 269 4.77 14.07 -22.64
C ASP A 269 3.79 15.16 -22.19
N GLU A 270 2.67 14.79 -21.56
CA GLU A 270 1.71 15.73 -20.98
C GLU A 270 2.31 16.56 -19.83
N ALA A 271 3.24 15.98 -19.07
CA ALA A 271 3.99 16.70 -18.04
C ALA A 271 5.17 17.54 -18.59
N GLY A 272 5.45 17.50 -19.89
CA GLY A 272 6.56 18.20 -20.54
C GLY A 272 7.96 17.68 -20.18
N LEU A 273 8.11 16.36 -19.99
CA LEU A 273 9.35 15.68 -19.56
C LEU A 273 10.11 14.95 -20.68
#